data_AF-A0A6A2Z2E6-F1
#
_entry.id   AF-A0A6A2Z2E6-F1
#
_cell.length_a   1.000
_cell.length_b   1.000
_cell.length_c   1.000
_cell.angle_alpha   90.00
_cell.angle_beta   90.00
_cell.angle_gamma   90.00
#
_symmetry.space_group_name_H-M   'P 1'
#
loop_
_entity.id
_entity.type
_entity.pdbx_description
1 polymer ?
#
loop_
_entity_poly.entity_id
_entity_poly.type
_entity_poly.pdbx_seq_one_letter_code
_entity_poly.pdbx_strand_id
1 'polypeptide(L)' 'MLASRACRSSVMVGDPLGRNEMQKILEHLADLKSPWNCPHGRPTMRHLIDLTTLRKEPDESGTSP' A
#
# COMPACT_ATOMS: atom_id res chain seq x y z
N MET A 1 -16.33 -19.33 -11.54
CA MET A 1 -15.31 -18.25 -11.54
C MET A 1 -15.08 -17.74 -10.12
N LEU A 2 -13.87 -17.92 -9.55
CA LEU A 2 -13.53 -17.41 -8.21
C LEU A 2 -13.01 -15.97 -8.26
N ALA A 3 -12.16 -15.65 -9.24
CA ALA A 3 -11.58 -14.30 -9.40
C ALA A 3 -12.66 -13.21 -9.57
N SER A 4 -13.62 -13.43 -10.46
CA SER A 4 -14.72 -12.49 -10.70
C SER A 4 -15.65 -12.33 -9.49
N ARG A 5 -15.85 -13.41 -8.71
CA ARG A 5 -16.63 -13.36 -7.46
C ARG A 5 -15.91 -12.50 -6.42
N ALA A 6 -14.63 -12.76 -6.18
CA ALA A 6 -13.82 -11.97 -5.25
C ALA A 6 -13.79 -10.48 -5.64
N CYS A 7 -13.65 -10.18 -6.93
CA CYS A 7 -13.64 -8.80 -7.43
C CYS A 7 -14.95 -8.06 -7.16
N ARG A 8 -16.11 -8.70 -7.39
CA ARG A 8 -17.43 -8.08 -7.19
C ARG A 8 -17.87 -8.00 -5.73
N SER A 9 -17.27 -8.79 -4.85
CA SER A 9 -17.57 -8.77 -3.41
C SER A 9 -16.56 -7.98 -2.57
N SER A 10 -15.53 -7.41 -3.20
CA SER A 10 -14.51 -6.61 -2.53
C SER A 10 -15.01 -5.18 -2.28
N VAL A 11 -14.30 -4.47 -1.41
CA VAL A 11 -14.44 -3.01 -1.27
C VAL A 11 -14.19 -2.35 -2.63
N MET A 12 -15.04 -1.40 -2.99
CA MET A 12 -14.98 -0.68 -4.26
C MET A 12 -14.23 0.64 -4.12
N VAL A 13 -13.64 1.08 -5.22
CA VAL A 13 -13.03 2.42 -5.29
C VAL A 13 -14.11 3.47 -5.08
N GLY A 14 -13.92 4.36 -4.10
CA GLY A 14 -14.88 5.38 -3.71
C GLY A 14 -15.67 5.07 -2.45
N ASP A 15 -15.61 3.83 -1.94
CA ASP A 15 -16.24 3.47 -0.68
C ASP A 15 -15.53 4.17 0.49
N PRO A 16 -16.26 4.86 1.40
CA PRO A 16 -15.67 5.38 2.62
C PRO A 16 -15.32 4.22 3.56
N LEU A 17 -14.12 4.26 4.15
CA LEU A 17 -13.65 3.25 5.09
C LEU A 17 -13.32 3.85 6.45
N GLY A 18 -13.82 3.21 7.51
CA GLY A 18 -13.39 3.46 8.87
C GLY A 18 -11.99 2.91 9.13
N ARG A 19 -11.31 3.42 10.16
CA ARG A 19 -9.96 2.95 10.54
C ARG A 19 -9.89 1.45 10.79
N ASN A 20 -10.89 0.88 11.45
CA ASN A 20 -10.93 -0.55 11.75
C ASN A 20 -11.09 -1.41 10.47
N GLU A 21 -11.79 -0.91 9.46
CA GLU A 21 -11.96 -1.64 8.18
C GLU A 21 -10.66 -1.61 7.38
N MET A 22 -10.01 -0.44 7.32
CA MET A 22 -8.69 -0.31 6.70
C MET A 22 -7.66 -1.25 7.35
N GLN A 23 -7.63 -1.30 8.68
CA GLN A 23 -6.72 -2.18 9.43
C GLN A 23 -6.97 -3.66 9.12
N LYS A 24 -8.23 -4.12 9.10
CA LYS A 24 -8.59 -5.51 8.74
C LYS A 24 -8.14 -5.90 7.34
N ILE A 25 -8.22 -4.97 6.37
CA ILE A 25 -7.72 -5.23 5.01
C ILE A 25 -6.22 -5.52 5.03
N LEU A 26 -5.45 -4.74 5.80
CA LEU A 26 -4.00 -4.95 5.92
C LEU A 26 -3.65 -6.26 6.64
N GLU A 27 -4.37 -6.60 7.70
CA GLU A 27 -4.20 -7.87 8.44
C GLU A 27 -4.45 -9.07 7.52
N HIS A 28 -5.57 -9.07 6.80
CA HIS A 28 -5.86 -10.15 5.85
C HIS A 28 -4.80 -10.26 4.74
N LEU A 29 -4.26 -9.14 4.25
CA LEU A 29 -3.18 -9.17 3.24
C LEU A 29 -1.89 -9.77 3.81
N ALA A 30 -1.57 -9.52 5.08
CA ALA A 30 -0.37 -10.05 5.74
C ALA A 30 -0.38 -11.58 5.86
N ASP A 31 -1.56 -12.18 6.01
CA ASP A 31 -1.73 -13.63 6.14
C ASP A 31 -1.66 -14.39 4.80
N LEU A 32 -1.75 -13.68 3.67
CA LEU A 32 -1.76 -14.29 2.34
C LEU A 32 -0.34 -14.61 1.84
N LYS A 33 -0.23 -15.75 1.14
CA LYS A 33 0.99 -16.05 0.37
C LYS A 33 1.05 -15.19 -0.89
N SER A 34 2.08 -14.35 -1.00
CA SER A 34 2.34 -13.49 -2.16
C SER A 34 1.21 -12.48 -2.47
N PRO A 35 0.89 -11.56 -1.54
CA PRO A 35 -0.26 -10.66 -1.64
C PRO A 35 -0.12 -9.52 -2.66
N TRP A 36 0.89 -9.54 -3.53
CA TRP A 36 1.31 -8.41 -4.35
C TRP A 36 0.42 -8.12 -5.56
N ASN A 37 -0.39 -9.10 -5.98
CA ASN A 37 -1.28 -9.00 -7.13
C ASN A 37 -2.65 -9.59 -6.81
N CYS A 38 -3.70 -8.96 -7.31
CA CYS A 38 -5.04 -9.54 -7.30
C CYS A 38 -5.11 -10.74 -8.27
N PRO A 39 -6.17 -11.56 -8.24
CA PRO A 39 -6.29 -12.73 -9.13
C PRO A 39 -6.39 -12.38 -10.63
N HIS A 40 -6.49 -11.09 -10.97
CA HIS A 40 -6.45 -10.59 -12.36
C HIS A 40 -5.10 -9.94 -12.72
N GLY A 41 -4.09 -10.01 -11.83
CA GLY A 41 -2.76 -9.49 -12.07
C GLY A 41 -2.56 -8.00 -11.81
N ARG A 42 -3.55 -7.29 -11.22
CA ARG A 42 -3.37 -5.89 -10.82
C ARG A 42 -2.60 -5.82 -9.51
N PRO A 43 -1.63 -4.89 -9.35
CA PRO A 43 -0.90 -4.75 -8.11
C PRO A 43 -1.81 -4.29 -6.96
N THR A 44 -1.62 -4.85 -5.77
CA THR A 44 -2.39 -4.52 -4.56
C THR A 44 -1.78 -3.38 -3.76
N MET A 45 -0.45 -3.28 -3.76
CA MET A 45 0.31 -2.27 -3.00
C MET A 45 1.61 -1.88 -3.72
N ARG A 46 2.09 -0.67 -3.41
CA ARG A 46 3.35 -0.11 -3.90
C ARG A 46 4.04 0.69 -2.80
N HIS A 47 5.36 0.62 -2.77
CA HIS A 47 6.17 1.50 -1.95
C HIS A 47 6.16 2.91 -2.56
N LEU A 48 5.76 3.91 -1.77
CA LEU A 48 5.73 5.30 -2.23
C LEU A 48 7.08 5.99 -2.01
N ILE A 49 7.57 6.01 -0.77
CA ILE A 49 8.81 6.69 -0.41
C ILE A 49 9.39 6.11 0.88
N ASP A 50 10.72 6.10 0.96
CA ASP A 50 11.42 5.81 2.20
C ASP A 50 11.59 7.13 2.98
N LEU A 51 10.95 7.23 4.13
CA LEU A 51 10.97 8.45 4.95
C LEU A 51 12.36 8.79 5.50
N THR A 52 13.31 7.84 5.53
CA THR A 52 14.70 8.13 5.91
C THR A 52 15.40 9.03 4.88
N THR A 53 15.00 8.93 3.61
CA THR A 53 15.54 9.77 2.52
C THR A 53 15.08 11.22 2.60
N LEU A 54 13.94 11.48 3.26
CA LEU A 54 13.39 12.82 3.44
C LEU A 54 14.02 13.58 4.62
N ARG A 55 14.66 12.88 5.56
CA ARG A 55 15.27 13.49 6.76
C ARG A 55 16.67 14.03 6.54
N LYS A 56 17.19 13.97 5.31
CA LYS A 56 18.46 14.58 4.96
C LYS A 56 18.22 16.10 4.90
N GLU A 57 18.47 16.80 6.01
CA GLU A 57 18.61 18.26 5.97
C GLU A 57 19.67 18.60 4.89
N PRO A 58 19.49 19.69 4.13
CA PRO A 58 20.58 20.19 3.30
C PRO A 58 21.77 20.41 4.22
N ASP A 59 22.91 19.82 3.89
CA ASP A 59 24.17 19.98 4.58
C ASP A 59 24.54 21.48 4.62
N GLU A 60 24.16 22.15 5.71
CA GLU A 60 24.72 23.43 6.14
C GLU A 60 26.09 23.14 6.79
N SER A 61 27.08 22.76 5.99
CA SER A 61 28.49 22.96 6.34
C SER A 61 29.43 22.82 5.14
N GLY A 62 29.77 23.95 4.53
CA GLY A 62 30.81 23.98 3.49
C GLY A 62 31.07 25.36 2.90
N THR A 63 31.22 26.37 3.74
CA THR A 63 31.83 27.68 3.41
C THR A 63 33.04 27.48 2.48
N SER A 64 32.98 28.08 1.28
CA SER A 64 34.17 28.43 0.48
C SER A 64 35.15 29.22 1.36
N PRO A 65 36.48 29.01 1.26
CA PRO A 65 37.24 28.96 0.01
C PRO A 65 38.02 27.68 -0.25
#